data_AF-A0A060YQ15-F1
#
_entry.id   AF-A0A060YQ15-F1
#
_cell.length_a   1.000
_cell.length_b   1.000
_cell.length_c   1.000
_cell.angle_alpha   90.00
_cell.angle_beta   90.00
_cell.angle_gamma   90.00
#
_symmetry.space_group_name_H-M   'P 1'
#
loop_
_entity.id
_entity.type
_entity.pdbx_description
1 polymer ?
#
loop_
_entity_poly.entity_id
_entity_poly.type
_entity_poly.pdbx_seq_one_letter_code
_entity_poly.pdbx_strand_id
1 'polypeptide(L)'
;MEYLIGIQGQDFVLVAADNVAAHSIVKMKQDQDKMFKLSDKILLLCVGEAGDTVQFAEYIQKNIQLYKMRNGKCGDSITVTIPIVFPCLH
;
A
#
# COMPACT_ATOMS: atom_id res chain seq x y z
N MET A 1 6.79 -17.00 3.65
CA MET A 1 7.07 -16.19 2.44
C MET A 1 5.89 -15.28 2.25
N GLU A 2 6.18 -14.00 1.99
CA GLU A 2 5.18 -12.95 1.82
C GLU A 2 5.15 -12.55 0.36
N TYR A 3 3.95 -12.37 -0.21
CA TYR A 3 3.78 -12.11 -1.62
C TYR A 3 2.75 -11.00 -1.85
N LEU A 4 3.11 -10.09 -2.75
CA LEU A 4 2.24 -9.02 -3.24
C LEU A 4 2.19 -9.12 -4.76
N ILE A 5 0.99 -9.01 -5.31
CA ILE A 5 0.78 -8.90 -6.75
C ILE A 5 -0.19 -7.76 -7.05
N GLY A 6 0.13 -6.98 -8.08
CA GLY A 6 -0.72 -5.94 -8.61
C GLY A 6 -0.78 -6.06 -10.13
N ILE A 7 -1.98 -6.00 -10.69
CA ILE A 7 -2.23 -5.97 -12.14
C ILE A 7 -2.94 -4.66 -12.45
N GLN A 8 -2.33 -3.87 -13.34
CA GLN A 8 -2.94 -2.66 -13.87
C GLN A 8 -3.60 -2.98 -15.21
N GLY A 9 -4.90 -2.74 -15.29
CA GLY A 9 -5.65 -2.64 -16.54
C GLY A 9 -5.75 -1.19 -17.02
N GLN A 10 -6.45 -0.96 -18.13
CA GLN A 10 -6.64 0.39 -18.70
C GLN A 10 -7.36 1.34 -17.72
N ASP A 11 -8.41 0.83 -17.05
CA ASP A 11 -9.31 1.63 -16.20
C ASP A 11 -9.36 1.16 -14.73
N PHE A 12 -8.67 0.08 -14.39
CA PHE A 12 -8.71 -0.51 -13.05
C PHE A 12 -7.36 -1.07 -12.62
N VAL A 13 -7.18 -1.20 -11.31
CA VAL A 13 -6.03 -1.89 -10.72
C VAL A 13 -6.56 -2.97 -9.78
N LEU A 14 -6.12 -4.20 -10.00
CA LEU A 14 -6.38 -5.33 -9.11
C LEU A 14 -5.13 -5.60 -8.29
N VAL A 15 -5.29 -5.76 -6.98
CA VAL A 15 -4.19 -6.14 -6.10
C VAL A 15 -4.58 -7.36 -5.26
N ALA A 16 -3.61 -8.20 -4.97
CA ALA A 16 -3.76 -9.31 -4.05
C ALA A 16 -2.49 -9.45 -3.20
N ALA A 17 -2.68 -9.85 -1.95
CA ALA A 17 -1.62 -10.11 -0.99
C ALA A 17 -1.90 -11.42 -0.27
N ASP A 18 -0.86 -12.09 0.21
CA ASP A 18 -1.02 -13.20 1.13
C ASP A 18 -1.35 -12.70 2.55
N ASN A 19 -2.13 -13.47 3.31
CA ASN A 19 -2.47 -13.10 4.69
C ASN A 19 -1.46 -13.64 5.72
N VAL A 20 -0.37 -14.27 5.27
CA VAL A 20 0.58 -14.95 6.16
C VAL A 20 1.65 -13.99 6.64
N ALA A 21 1.69 -13.75 7.95
CA ALA A 21 2.79 -13.11 8.64
C ALA A 21 3.82 -14.18 9.04
N ALA A 22 4.96 -14.26 8.35
CA ALA A 22 6.03 -15.20 8.69
C ALA A 22 7.29 -14.44 9.08
N HIS A 23 7.81 -14.69 10.28
CA HIS A 23 9.10 -14.18 10.70
C HIS A 23 10.05 -15.36 10.90
N SER A 24 11.10 -15.43 10.06
CA SER A 24 12.00 -16.59 10.00
C SER A 24 11.21 -17.91 9.72
N ILE A 25 11.30 -18.89 10.62
CA ILE A 25 10.66 -20.22 10.49
C ILE A 25 9.29 -20.27 11.20
N VAL A 26 8.93 -19.22 11.96
CA VAL A 26 7.72 -19.18 12.77
C VAL A 26 6.61 -18.39 12.06
N LYS A 27 5.47 -19.05 11.84
CA LYS A 27 4.24 -18.43 11.32
C LYS A 27 3.56 -17.68 12.47
N MET A 28 3.65 -16.35 12.48
CA MET A 28 3.16 -15.49 13.55
C MET A 28 1.64 -15.39 13.55
N LYS A 29 1.05 -15.12 12.37
CA LYS A 29 -0.40 -14.97 12.19
C LYS A 29 -0.78 -15.30 10.76
N GLN A 30 -1.98 -15.86 10.56
CA GLN A 30 -2.51 -16.18 9.21
C GLN A 30 -3.54 -15.16 8.71
N ASP A 31 -3.86 -14.16 9.54
CA ASP A 31 -4.87 -13.12 9.30
C ASP A 31 -4.24 -11.74 9.43
N GLN A 32 -3.10 -11.51 8.77
CA GLN A 32 -2.54 -10.16 8.66
C GLN A 32 -3.06 -9.52 7.39
N ASP A 33 -3.81 -8.43 7.53
CA ASP A 33 -4.12 -7.56 6.40
C ASP A 33 -2.90 -6.72 6.06
N LYS A 34 -2.44 -6.83 4.82
CA LYS A 34 -1.28 -6.11 4.27
C LYS A 34 -1.70 -4.94 3.38
N MET A 35 -3.02 -4.72 3.26
CA MET A 35 -3.61 -3.66 2.45
C MET A 35 -3.99 -2.47 3.32
N PHE A 36 -3.41 -1.32 3.01
CA PHE A 36 -3.66 -0.06 3.71
C PHE A 36 -4.41 0.90 2.80
N LYS A 37 -5.69 1.13 3.09
CA LYS A 37 -6.52 2.09 2.34
C LYS A 37 -6.11 3.53 2.69
N LEU A 38 -5.51 4.24 1.74
CA LEU A 38 -5.07 5.64 1.91
C LEU A 38 -6.17 6.63 1.50
N SER A 39 -6.98 6.25 0.50
CA SER A 39 -8.07 7.06 -0.05
C SER A 39 -9.10 6.16 -0.73
N ASP A 40 -10.19 6.72 -1.24
CA ASP A 40 -11.19 5.94 -1.99
C ASP A 40 -10.66 5.38 -3.31
N LYS A 41 -9.61 5.98 -3.87
CA LYS A 41 -8.95 5.54 -5.12
C LYS A 41 -7.48 5.15 -4.94
N ILE A 42 -6.99 5.05 -3.69
CA ILE A 42 -5.56 4.81 -3.42
C ILE A 42 -5.43 3.72 -2.36
N LEU A 43 -4.72 2.66 -2.72
CA LEU A 43 -4.43 1.52 -1.88
C LEU A 43 -2.90 1.31 -1.83
N LEU A 44 -2.38 1.12 -0.62
CA LEU A 44 -0.97 0.83 -0.37
C LEU A 44 -0.86 -0.64 0.07
N LEU A 45 0.05 -1.38 -0.54
CA LEU A 45 0.43 -2.70 -0.04
C LEU A 45 1.84 -2.60 0.51
N CYS A 46 2.04 -3.01 1.75
CA CYS A 46 3.32 -2.94 2.42
C CYS A 46 3.64 -4.29 3.05
N VAL A 47 4.88 -4.74 2.85
CA VAL A 47 5.43 -5.98 3.39
C VAL A 47 6.76 -5.66 4.04
N GLY A 48 7.07 -6.31 5.15
CA GLY A 48 8.23 -6.03 5.96
C GLY A 48 7.99 -6.40 7.43
N GLU A 49 8.85 -5.90 8.30
CA GLU A 49 8.68 -6.10 9.74
C GLU A 49 7.39 -5.42 10.24
N ALA A 50 6.59 -6.14 11.02
CA ALA A 50 5.26 -5.68 11.43
C ALA A 50 5.26 -4.31 12.14
N GLY A 51 6.34 -3.97 12.84
CA GLY A 51 6.48 -2.66 13.51
C GLY A 51 6.77 -1.51 12.55
N ASP A 52 7.56 -1.76 11.50
CA ASP A 52 7.95 -0.74 10.53
C ASP A 52 6.86 -0.50 9.49
N THR A 53 6.19 -1.57 9.05
CA THR A 53 5.14 -1.48 8.02
C THR A 53 3.95 -0.64 8.50
N VAL A 54 3.57 -0.77 9.77
CA VAL A 54 2.43 -0.03 10.35
C VAL A 54 2.77 1.45 10.48
N GLN A 55 3.94 1.78 11.03
CA GLN A 55 4.38 3.17 11.16
C GLN A 55 4.54 3.84 9.80
N PHE A 56 5.10 3.15 8.83
CA PHE A 56 5.25 3.66 7.48
C PHE A 56 3.88 3.93 6.82
N ALA A 57 2.95 2.97 6.90
CA ALA A 57 1.62 3.13 6.32
C ALA A 57 0.86 4.30 6.95
N GLU A 58 0.89 4.44 8.28
CA GLU A 58 0.24 5.55 8.98
C GLU A 58 0.86 6.90 8.60
N TYR A 59 2.19 6.99 8.54
CA TYR A 59 2.89 8.20 8.13
C TYR A 59 2.45 8.67 6.74
N ILE A 60 2.38 7.76 5.77
CA ILE A 60 1.92 8.07 4.41
C ILE A 60 0.44 8.48 4.42
N GLN A 61 -0.42 7.79 5.17
CA GLN A 61 -1.84 8.11 5.26
C GLN A 61 -2.07 9.53 5.80
N LYS A 62 -1.36 9.91 6.87
CA LYS A 62 -1.47 11.26 7.45
C LYS A 62 -0.97 12.32 6.48
N ASN A 63 0.15 12.10 5.79
CA ASN A 63 0.66 13.07 4.82
C ASN A 63 -0.28 13.27 3.63
N ILE A 64 -0.90 12.20 3.11
CA ILE A 64 -1.89 12.31 2.04
C ILE A 64 -3.13 13.06 2.52
N GLN A 65 -3.58 12.81 3.76
CA GLN A 65 -4.71 13.53 4.33
C GLN A 65 -4.40 15.03 4.51
N LEU A 66 -3.20 15.37 4.99
CA LEU A 66 -2.74 16.76 5.08
C LEU A 66 -2.66 17.42 3.69
N TYR A 67 -2.19 16.69 2.68
CA TYR A 67 -2.14 17.19 1.31
C TYR A 67 -3.53 17.48 0.75
N LYS A 68 -4.51 16.60 1.01
CA LYS A 68 -5.92 16.81 0.64
C LYS A 68 -6.49 18.08 1.27
N MET A 69 -6.20 18.33 2.56
CA MET A 69 -6.65 19.54 3.26
C MET A 69 -6.01 20.82 2.72
N ARG A 70 -4.72 20.76 2.33
CA ARG A 70 -3.97 21.94 1.87
C ARG A 70 -4.24 22.30 0.42
N ASN A 71 -4.35 21.30 -0.46
CA ASN A 71 -4.41 21.52 -1.91
C ASN A 71 -5.81 21.30 -2.50
N GLY A 72 -6.78 20.83 -1.71
CA GLY A 72 -8.17 20.59 -2.15
C GLY A 72 -8.33 19.54 -3.27
N LYS A 73 -7.23 18.91 -3.70
CA LYS A 73 -7.18 17.88 -4.74
C LYS A 73 -6.60 16.60 -4.15
N CYS A 74 -7.31 15.50 -4.34
CA CYS A 74 -6.75 14.17 -4.10
C CYS A 74 -5.83 13.87 -5.29
N GLY A 75 -4.52 13.74 -5.07
CA GLY A 75 -3.60 13.29 -6.12
C GLY A 75 -4.10 11.98 -6.74
N ASP A 76 -4.10 11.92 -8.07
CA ASP A 76 -4.64 10.80 -8.82
C ASP A 76 -3.81 9.53 -8.58
N SER A 77 -4.51 8.45 -8.19
CA SER A 77 -4.07 7.05 -8.11
C SER A 77 -2.56 6.78 -8.13
N ILE A 78 -1.92 6.85 -6.96
CA ILE A 78 -0.57 6.31 -6.77
C ILE A 78 -0.70 5.01 -5.98
N THR A 79 -0.73 3.87 -6.67
CA THR A 79 -0.41 2.58 -6.03
C THR A 79 1.08 2.65 -5.67
N VAL A 80 1.40 3.09 -4.45
CA VAL A 80 2.78 3.20 -3.98
C VAL A 80 3.28 1.79 -3.65
N THR A 81 3.58 1.00 -4.68
CA THR A 81 4.49 -0.13 -4.52
C THR A 81 5.89 0.47 -4.54
N ILE A 82 6.48 0.74 -3.38
CA ILE A 82 7.89 1.13 -3.33
C ILE A 82 8.70 -0.11 -3.73
N PRO A 83 9.47 -0.13 -4.84
CA PRO A 83 9.85 0.95 -5.74
C PRO A 83 9.48 0.65 -7.21
N ILE A 84 8.36 1.15 -7.72
CA ILE A 84 8.28 1.59 -9.12
C ILE A 84 7.45 2.86 -9.15
N VAL A 85 8.12 3.99 -8.96
CA VAL A 85 7.62 5.28 -9.45
C VAL A 85 7.54 5.14 -10.97
N PHE A 86 6.41 4.70 -11.50
CA PHE A 86 6.12 4.94 -12.91
C PHE A 86 5.82 6.43 -13.03
N PRO A 87 6.69 7.23 -13.67
CA PRO A 87 6.40 8.63 -13.89
C PRO A 87 5.12 8.73 -14.73
N CYS A 88 4.25 9.66 -14.35
CA CYS A 88 3.09 10.07 -15.13
C CYS A 88 3.47 10.16 -16.61
N LEU A 89 2.93 9.24 -17.42
CA LEU A 89 2.95 9.39 -18.87
C LEU A 89 1.82 10.37 -19.22
N HIS A 90 2.21 11.38 -20.01
CA HIS A 90 1.44 12.53 -20.50
C HIS A 90 -0.05 12.31 -20.76
#